data_AF-A0A5C7M7D6-F1
#
_entry.id   AF-A0A5C7M7D6-F1
#
_cell.length_a   1.000
_cell.length_b   1.000
_cell.length_c   1.000
_cell.angle_alpha   90.00
_cell.angle_beta   90.00
_cell.angle_gamma   90.00
#
_symmetry.space_group_name_H-M   'P 1'
#
loop_
_entity.id
_entity.type
_entity.pdbx_description
1 polymer ?
#
loop_
_entity_poly.entity_id
_entity_poly.type
_entity_poly.pdbx_seq_one_letter_code
_entity_poly.pdbx_strand_id
1 'polypeptide(L)'
;MSLLQPEPTPATILQKQEAFYKSVKALTENAYRNLSAFQQRGINMLWKSSALTPEEAVAALGADAKKIFQLHGILTQALMDMAAVDGTRPQIALPTNAFTLNDDGTVTVLDTPYAP
;
A
#
# COMPACT_ATOMS: atom_id res chain seq x y z
N MET A 1 -50.02 22.46 -12.25
CA MET A 1 -50.20 21.03 -11.93
C MET A 1 -48.85 20.45 -11.56
N SER A 2 -48.63 20.17 -10.28
CA SER A 2 -47.41 19.49 -9.81
C SER A 2 -47.67 17.99 -9.87
N LEU A 3 -46.90 17.26 -10.68
CA LEU A 3 -46.96 15.80 -10.71
C LEU A 3 -46.26 15.30 -9.45
N LEU A 4 -47.05 14.81 -8.48
CA LEU A 4 -46.52 14.07 -7.33
C LEU A 4 -45.80 12.84 -7.88
N GLN A 5 -44.48 12.82 -7.79
CA GLN A 5 -43.72 11.60 -8.05
C GLN A 5 -44.13 10.56 -6.98
N PRO A 6 -44.35 9.30 -7.36
CA PRO A 6 -44.63 8.25 -6.39
C PRO A 6 -43.46 8.13 -5.42
N GLU A 7 -43.76 7.99 -4.13
CA GLU A 7 -42.72 7.76 -3.14
C GLU A 7 -41.97 6.46 -3.46
N PRO A 8 -40.63 6.44 -3.32
CA PRO A 8 -39.85 5.25 -3.57
C PRO A 8 -40.25 4.13 -2.61
N THR A 9 -40.58 2.96 -3.15
CA THR A 9 -40.91 1.78 -2.34
C THR A 9 -39.73 1.42 -1.43
N PRO A 10 -39.96 1.19 -0.12
CA PRO A 10 -38.90 0.77 0.80
C PRO A 10 -38.22 -0.53 0.35
N ALA A 11 -36.89 -0.56 0.39
CA ALA A 11 -36.12 -1.75 0.06
C ALA A 11 -36.41 -2.93 1.01
N THR A 12 -36.42 -4.15 0.47
CA THR A 12 -36.55 -5.38 1.25
C THR A 12 -35.31 -5.62 2.10
N ILE A 13 -35.42 -6.50 3.12
CA ILE A 13 -34.26 -6.90 3.94
C ILE A 13 -33.15 -7.49 3.05
N LEU A 14 -33.51 -8.34 2.09
CA LEU A 14 -32.56 -8.95 1.15
C LEU A 14 -31.82 -7.89 0.32
N GLN A 15 -32.55 -6.91 -0.23
CA GLN A 15 -31.95 -5.81 -0.99
C GLN A 15 -30.98 -4.97 -0.14
N LYS A 16 -31.34 -4.71 1.12
CA LYS A 16 -30.46 -4.01 2.08
C LYS A 16 -29.20 -4.82 2.38
N GLN A 17 -29.33 -6.13 2.58
CA GLN A 17 -28.19 -7.03 2.83
C GLN A 17 -27.24 -7.11 1.63
N GLU A 18 -27.77 -7.24 0.42
CA GLU A 18 -26.96 -7.24 -0.80
C GLU A 18 -26.22 -5.91 -1.01
N ALA A 19 -26.90 -4.78 -0.78
CA ALA A 19 -26.29 -3.46 -0.87
C ALA A 19 -25.16 -3.32 0.17
N PHE A 20 -25.42 -3.72 1.43
CA PHE A 20 -24.42 -3.71 2.49
C PHE A 20 -23.20 -4.57 2.14
N TYR A 21 -23.41 -5.81 1.70
CA TYR A 21 -22.33 -6.70 1.28
C TYR A 21 -21.48 -6.10 0.16
N LYS A 22 -22.13 -5.55 -0.90
CA LYS A 22 -21.43 -4.90 -2.01
C LYS A 22 -20.62 -3.69 -1.53
N SER A 23 -21.17 -2.88 -0.64
CA SER A 23 -20.49 -1.71 -0.08
C SER A 23 -19.26 -2.11 0.75
N VAL A 24 -19.39 -3.07 1.66
CA VAL A 24 -18.26 -3.55 2.48
C VAL A 24 -17.17 -4.14 1.59
N LYS A 25 -17.54 -5.02 0.66
CA LYS A 25 -16.59 -5.62 -0.28
C LYS A 25 -15.84 -4.56 -1.07
N ALA A 26 -16.56 -3.60 -1.67
CA ALA A 26 -15.94 -2.54 -2.47
C ALA A 26 -15.01 -1.64 -1.64
N LEU A 27 -15.39 -1.30 -0.40
CA LEU A 27 -14.56 -0.50 0.50
C LEU A 27 -13.27 -1.22 0.86
N THR A 28 -13.35 -2.50 1.22
CA THR A 28 -12.18 -3.32 1.57
C THR A 28 -11.22 -3.46 0.39
N GLU A 29 -11.73 -3.82 -0.79
CA GLU A 29 -10.89 -3.95 -1.98
C GLU A 29 -10.24 -2.62 -2.39
N ASN A 30 -10.99 -1.50 -2.30
CA ASN A 30 -10.45 -0.19 -2.61
C ASN A 30 -9.37 0.24 -1.62
N ALA A 31 -9.55 -0.04 -0.32
CA ALA A 31 -8.54 0.25 0.69
C ALA A 31 -7.23 -0.49 0.40
N TYR A 32 -7.32 -1.80 0.10
CA TYR A 32 -6.15 -2.60 -0.28
C TYR A 32 -5.45 -2.06 -1.54
N ARG A 33 -6.22 -1.77 -2.60
CA ARG A 33 -5.67 -1.20 -3.86
C ARG A 33 -4.96 0.13 -3.61
N ASN A 34 -5.56 1.02 -2.83
CA ASN A 34 -4.98 2.33 -2.53
C ASN A 34 -3.69 2.21 -1.71
N LEU A 35 -3.68 1.39 -0.65
CA LEU A 35 -2.49 1.15 0.16
C LEU A 35 -1.35 0.54 -0.68
N SER A 36 -1.68 -0.43 -1.53
CA SER A 36 -0.72 -1.04 -2.46
C SER A 36 -0.13 -0.01 -3.42
N ALA A 37 -0.98 0.86 -4.00
CA ALA A 37 -0.54 1.91 -4.91
C ALA A 37 0.35 2.96 -4.21
N PHE A 38 0.03 3.35 -2.97
CA PHE A 38 0.86 4.28 -2.21
C PHE A 38 2.20 3.66 -1.83
N GLN A 39 2.21 2.40 -1.39
CA GLN A 39 3.43 1.67 -1.09
C GLN A 39 4.33 1.55 -2.32
N GLN A 40 3.73 1.19 -3.47
CA GLN A 40 4.41 1.12 -4.75
C GLN A 40 5.06 2.45 -5.15
N ARG A 41 4.37 3.58 -4.94
CA ARG A 41 4.92 4.92 -5.21
C ARG A 41 6.11 5.24 -4.30
N GLY A 42 5.99 4.95 -3.00
CA GLY A 42 7.09 5.18 -2.04
C GLY A 42 8.34 4.36 -2.37
N ILE A 43 8.16 3.07 -2.70
CA ILE A 43 9.27 2.21 -3.14
C ILE A 43 9.90 2.74 -4.43
N ASN A 44 9.11 3.14 -5.42
CA ASN A 44 9.66 3.72 -6.65
C ASN A 44 10.40 5.03 -6.40
N MET A 45 9.92 5.86 -5.47
CA MET A 45 10.60 7.11 -5.10
C MET A 45 11.95 6.86 -4.43
N LEU A 46 12.07 5.80 -3.64
CA LEU A 46 13.33 5.45 -2.97
C LEU A 46 14.31 4.71 -3.90
N TRP A 47 13.81 3.82 -4.75
CA TRP A 47 14.65 2.84 -5.46
C TRP A 47 14.71 3.01 -6.98
N LYS A 48 13.78 3.79 -7.55
CA LYS A 48 13.65 4.00 -9.00
C LYS A 48 13.51 5.47 -9.37
N SER A 49 13.94 6.36 -8.47
CA SER A 49 13.98 7.79 -8.74
C SER A 49 15.00 8.07 -9.85
N SER A 50 14.64 8.96 -10.78
CA SER A 50 15.59 9.50 -11.76
C SER A 50 16.38 10.69 -11.21
N ALA A 51 16.03 11.20 -10.03
CA ALA A 51 16.60 12.41 -9.44
C ALA A 51 17.68 12.12 -8.39
N LEU A 52 17.57 11.01 -7.66
CA LEU A 52 18.49 10.61 -6.60
C LEU A 52 18.81 9.12 -6.72
N THR A 53 20.04 8.72 -6.44
CA THR A 53 20.36 7.32 -6.17
C THR A 53 19.73 6.87 -4.85
N PRO A 54 19.58 5.55 -4.60
CA PRO A 54 19.07 5.07 -3.32
C PRO A 54 19.89 5.57 -2.11
N GLU A 55 21.21 5.66 -2.24
CA GLU A 55 22.11 6.16 -1.21
C GLU A 55 21.86 7.64 -0.93
N GLU A 56 21.69 8.45 -1.98
CA GLU A 56 21.36 9.88 -1.86
C GLU A 56 19.99 10.09 -1.24
N ALA A 57 19.00 9.25 -1.60
CA ALA A 57 17.67 9.28 -0.98
C ALA A 57 17.74 8.94 0.51
N VAL A 58 18.48 7.89 0.88
CA VAL A 58 18.71 7.53 2.30
C VAL A 58 19.42 8.64 3.05
N ALA A 59 20.46 9.23 2.47
CA ALA A 59 21.18 10.35 3.07
C ALA A 59 20.25 11.57 3.29
N ALA A 60 19.36 11.86 2.34
CA ALA A 60 18.38 12.95 2.45
C ALA A 60 17.33 12.71 3.55
N LEU A 61 17.00 11.46 3.86
CA LEU A 61 16.14 11.12 5.00
C LEU A 61 16.84 11.30 6.36
N GLY A 62 18.17 11.28 6.39
CA GLY A 62 18.96 11.50 7.60
C GLY A 62 18.56 10.57 8.74
N ALA A 63 18.32 11.13 9.93
CA ALA A 63 17.98 10.38 11.14
C ALA A 63 16.64 9.63 11.07
N ASP A 64 15.76 9.97 10.12
CA ASP A 64 14.47 9.29 9.94
C ASP A 64 14.55 8.06 9.04
N ALA A 65 15.69 7.82 8.37
CA ALA A 65 15.86 6.76 7.38
C ALA A 65 15.46 5.38 7.93
N LYS A 66 15.97 5.00 9.11
CA LYS A 66 15.65 3.69 9.72
C LYS A 66 14.16 3.54 9.96
N LYS A 67 13.50 4.54 10.53
CA LYS A 67 12.06 4.50 10.83
C LYS A 67 11.23 4.36 9.56
N ILE A 68 11.57 5.12 8.52
CA ILE A 68 10.85 5.09 7.23
C ILE A 68 11.00 3.72 6.58
N PHE A 69 12.21 3.16 6.54
CA PHE A 69 12.44 1.83 5.97
C PHE A 69 11.74 0.73 6.76
N GLN A 70 11.71 0.80 8.09
CA GLN A 70 10.95 -0.13 8.93
C GLN A 70 9.45 -0.07 8.64
N LEU A 71 8.87 1.14 8.53
CA LEU A 71 7.45 1.31 8.20
C LEU A 71 7.13 0.78 6.81
N HIS A 72 7.99 1.02 5.82
CA HIS A 72 7.85 0.43 4.49
C HIS A 72 7.91 -1.10 4.55
N GLY A 73 8.84 -1.69 5.31
CA GLY A 73 8.94 -3.14 5.48
C GLY A 73 7.68 -3.75 6.08
N ILE A 74 7.18 -3.18 7.19
CA ILE A 74 5.95 -3.64 7.86
C ILE A 74 4.76 -3.55 6.90
N LEU A 75 4.62 -2.43 6.18
CA LEU A 75 3.51 -2.24 5.25
C LEU A 75 3.59 -3.21 4.05
N THR A 76 4.78 -3.44 3.50
CA THR A 76 4.97 -4.45 2.44
C THR A 76 4.53 -5.83 2.91
N GLN A 77 4.96 -6.26 4.11
CA GLN A 77 4.58 -7.57 4.65
C GLN A 77 3.07 -7.67 4.86
N ALA A 78 2.45 -6.65 5.46
CA ALA A 78 1.01 -6.63 5.68
C ALA A 78 0.21 -6.74 4.36
N LEU A 79 0.68 -6.07 3.30
CA LEU A 79 0.06 -6.17 1.97
C LEU A 79 0.29 -7.54 1.32
N MET A 80 1.44 -8.18 1.54
CA MET A 80 1.68 -9.56 1.11
C MET A 80 0.75 -10.55 1.79
N ASP A 81 0.55 -10.41 3.10
CA ASP A 81 -0.34 -11.27 3.86
C ASP A 81 -1.80 -11.09 3.41
N MET A 82 -2.23 -9.84 3.17
CA MET A 82 -3.57 -9.55 2.62
C MET A 82 -3.78 -10.16 1.22
N ALA A 83 -2.79 -10.06 0.33
CA ALA A 83 -2.88 -10.63 -1.01
C ALA A 83 -3.03 -12.16 -0.99
N ALA A 84 -2.34 -12.82 -0.06
CA ALA A 84 -2.38 -14.27 0.11
C ALA A 84 -3.77 -14.78 0.51
N VAL A 85 -4.56 -13.98 1.26
CA VAL A 85 -5.96 -14.32 1.60
C VAL A 85 -6.82 -14.48 0.34
N ASP A 86 -6.61 -13.63 -0.66
CA ASP A 86 -7.33 -13.68 -1.94
C ASP A 86 -6.69 -14.63 -2.96
N GLY A 87 -5.62 -15.35 -2.58
CA GLY A 87 -4.85 -16.20 -3.49
C GLY A 87 -4.14 -15.42 -4.60
N THR A 88 -3.97 -14.12 -4.42
CA THR A 88 -3.30 -13.23 -5.38
C THR A 88 -1.87 -12.95 -4.94
N ARG A 89 -1.01 -12.62 -5.91
CA ARG A 89 0.29 -12.02 -5.58
C ARG A 89 0.12 -10.50 -5.55
N PRO A 90 0.61 -9.82 -4.50
CA PRO A 90 0.55 -8.37 -4.48
C PRO A 90 1.42 -7.81 -5.60
N GLN A 91 0.91 -6.84 -6.35
CA GLN A 91 1.70 -6.09 -7.32
C GLN A 91 2.44 -4.95 -6.60
N ILE A 92 3.42 -5.32 -5.76
CA ILE A 92 4.26 -4.39 -5.03
C ILE A 92 5.68 -4.58 -5.54
N ALA A 93 6.31 -3.51 -6.02
CA ALA A 93 7.71 -3.53 -6.34
C ALA A 93 8.51 -3.80 -5.08
N LEU A 94 9.58 -4.55 -5.22
CA LEU A 94 10.57 -4.70 -4.17
C LEU A 94 11.68 -3.65 -4.36
N PRO A 95 12.45 -3.36 -3.31
CA PRO A 95 13.73 -2.69 -3.44
C PRO A 95 14.58 -3.31 -4.56
N THR A 96 15.36 -2.48 -5.26
CA THR A 96 16.33 -2.99 -6.25
C THR A 96 17.51 -3.65 -5.53
N ASN A 97 18.00 -2.99 -4.48
CA ASN A 97 19.18 -3.36 -3.72
C ASN A 97 18.79 -3.82 -2.31
N ALA A 98 19.59 -4.71 -1.74
CA ALA A 98 19.53 -5.03 -0.33
C ALA A 98 19.97 -3.83 0.51
N PHE A 99 19.55 -3.80 1.78
CA PHE A 99 19.93 -2.75 2.71
C PHE A 99 20.00 -3.29 4.14
N THR A 100 20.76 -2.60 5.00
CA THR A 100 20.83 -2.88 6.43
C THR A 100 20.32 -1.69 7.23
N LEU A 101 19.58 -1.97 8.30
CA LEU A 101 19.17 -0.98 9.29
C LEU A 101 20.21 -0.97 10.40
N ASN A 102 20.91 0.14 10.58
CA ASN A 102 21.98 0.23 11.56
C ASN A 102 21.43 0.63 12.94
N ASP A 103 22.18 0.34 14.00
CA ASP A 103 21.77 0.67 15.37
C ASP A 103 21.72 2.18 15.63
N ASP A 104 22.54 2.94 14.91
CA ASP A 104 22.65 4.40 15.00
C ASP A 104 21.50 5.17 14.33
N GLY A 105 20.51 4.48 13.75
CA GLY A 105 19.36 5.11 13.07
C GLY A 105 19.55 5.32 11.57
N THR A 106 20.72 4.99 11.02
CA THR A 106 20.98 5.08 9.59
C THR A 106 20.57 3.82 8.83
N VAL A 107 20.62 3.91 7.50
CA VAL A 107 20.43 2.79 6.58
C VAL A 107 21.64 2.71 5.67
N THR A 108 22.12 1.51 5.40
CA THR A 108 23.18 1.27 4.41
C THR A 108 22.59 0.50 3.24
N VAL A 109 22.69 1.04 2.02
CA VAL A 109 22.34 0.32 0.80
C VAL A 109 23.53 -0.56 0.40
N LEU A 110 23.24 -1.79 -0.02
CA LEU A 110 24.24 -2.77 -0.44
C LEU A 110 24.20 -2.93 -1.97
N ASP A 111 25.33 -3.26 -2.58
CA ASP A 111 25.41 -3.53 -4.03
C ASP A 111 24.85 -4.89 -4.46
N THR A 112 24.21 -5.62 -3.53
CA THR A 112 23.58 -6.91 -3.81
C THR A 112 22.08 -6.74 -4.09
N PRO A 113 21.48 -7.58 -4.96
CA PRO A 113 20.03 -7.55 -5.19
C PRO A 113 19.24 -7.82 -3.91
N TYR A 114 18.09 -7.16 -3.76
CA TYR A 114 17.18 -7.44 -2.66
C TYR A 114 16.59 -8.86 -2.78
N ALA A 115 16.72 -9.64 -1.71
CA ALA A 115 16.07 -10.94 -1.56
C ALA A 115 15.04 -10.83 -0.42
N PRO A 116 13.72 -10.95 -0.72
CA PRO A 116 12.67 -10.94 0.30
C PRO A 116 12.73 -12.17 1.22
#